data_AF-A0AAU9K7U3-F1
#
_entry.id   AF-A0AAU9K7U3-F1
#
_cell.length_a   1.000
_cell.length_b   1.000
_cell.length_c   1.000
_cell.angle_alpha   90.00
_cell.angle_beta   90.00
_cell.angle_gamma   90.00
#
_symmetry.space_group_name_H-M   'P 1'
#
loop_
_entity.id
_entity.type
_entity.pdbx_description
1 polymer ?
#
loop_
_entity_poly.entity_id
_entity_poly.type
_entity_poly.pdbx_seq_one_letter_code
_entity_poly.pdbx_strand_id
1 'polypeptide(L)'
;MLNVPMSPSLSGISPKLSQSAASIRPSVGVSPINAVLQDRHDQLLAEFAEVDTNKDQELTFDEVYNFLKKKSGGEYDREICMGLFSKMDKDQDAVVTIEEFIWSYVETENNIKRRTTELKRQIADNIKQVDDYNRKLITAKATEKLGKNGIMEGSVLTVYVIEATIKSQQVLDPFIELSCEQQIIETKFASKTLTPTFNEVFTFQILEGSDDLYISVKNHSNFGNHKLIGESTYSLNLLRDQMKHDVYVDIKDPKGTPIGKVHLGLLWVYSKVKYYEAILTQWNENVQLDKAELAHLEDQLDKLHQPFGGLLIDAELVGSKTAGVEKAVSKKIENVVHGILGKDLDWHWSSYIVTLIYLLLSVMLMGYRPDFINVSVALGCFVYHVTKNDTDLSYMKLSFAILFAAVYDLLWFLFFSKAWSQSENFIEKEGEIRFWGEALTFICFIFKIACFAVFFRLGARTK
;
A
#
# COMPACT_ATOMS: atom_id res chain seq x y z
N MET A 1 19.54 19.06 4.62
CA MET A 1 19.58 18.10 3.48
C MET A 1 18.18 17.54 3.30
N LEU A 2 17.39 18.13 2.41
CA LEU A 2 16.04 17.67 2.09
C LEU A 2 16.18 16.56 1.04
N ASN A 3 15.87 15.32 1.40
CA ASN A 3 15.72 14.25 0.43
C ASN A 3 14.48 14.56 -0.42
N VAL A 4 14.73 14.94 -1.67
CA VAL A 4 13.71 15.12 -2.70
C VAL A 4 13.42 13.74 -3.30
N PRO A 5 12.17 13.24 -3.30
CA PRO A 5 11.85 12.04 -4.04
C PRO A 5 11.95 12.35 -5.54
N MET A 6 12.68 11.50 -6.27
CA MET A 6 12.69 11.52 -7.72
C MET A 6 11.29 11.17 -8.23
N SER A 7 10.70 12.08 -8.99
CA SER A 7 9.60 11.75 -9.91
C SER A 7 10.15 10.82 -11.00
N PRO A 8 9.50 9.69 -11.30
CA PRO A 8 9.84 8.90 -12.47
C PRO A 8 9.52 9.72 -13.73
N SER A 9 10.49 9.82 -14.64
CA SER A 9 10.29 10.43 -15.94
C SER A 9 9.24 9.65 -16.74
N LEU A 10 8.23 10.37 -17.24
CA LEU A 10 7.34 9.92 -18.31
C LEU A 10 8.07 10.03 -19.65
N SER A 11 9.04 9.15 -19.89
CA SER A 11 9.60 8.93 -21.23
C SER A 11 10.26 7.57 -21.32
N GLY A 12 9.60 6.63 -22.00
CA GLY A 12 10.24 5.39 -22.47
C GLY A 12 9.72 4.10 -21.84
N ILE A 13 8.45 3.77 -22.05
CA ILE A 13 8.05 2.36 -22.09
C ILE A 13 7.90 1.99 -23.57
N SER A 14 9.00 1.55 -24.15
CA SER A 14 8.99 0.68 -25.33
C SER A 14 9.68 -0.63 -24.93
N PRO A 15 9.10 -1.79 -25.26
CA PRO A 15 9.60 -3.07 -24.78
C PRO A 15 10.89 -3.43 -25.53
N LYS A 16 12.04 -3.35 -24.86
CA LYS A 16 13.25 -4.03 -25.33
C LYS A 16 13.13 -5.51 -24.96
N LEU A 17 12.70 -6.32 -25.92
CA LEU A 17 13.13 -7.71 -26.01
C LEU A 17 14.66 -7.73 -26.12
N SER A 18 15.35 -8.23 -25.10
CA SER A 18 16.73 -8.68 -25.26
C SER A 18 16.79 -10.19 -25.01
N GLN A 19 17.01 -10.93 -26.09
CA GLN A 19 17.47 -12.30 -26.07
C GLN A 19 18.78 -12.39 -25.28
N SER A 20 18.80 -13.21 -24.23
CA SER A 20 20.02 -13.83 -23.73
C SER A 20 19.67 -15.22 -23.23
N ALA A 21 19.94 -16.21 -24.07
CA ALA A 21 19.97 -17.61 -23.69
C ALA A 21 21.20 -17.83 -22.80
N ALA A 22 20.97 -18.08 -21.51
CA ALA A 22 21.98 -18.60 -20.60
C ALA A 22 21.41 -19.88 -19.98
N SER A 23 21.99 -21.02 -20.37
CA SER A 23 21.62 -22.33 -19.84
C SER A 23 21.97 -22.40 -18.35
N ILE A 24 20.97 -22.66 -17.49
CA ILE A 24 21.19 -22.96 -16.08
C ILE A 24 20.96 -24.47 -15.91
N ARG A 25 22.01 -25.20 -15.49
CA ARG A 25 21.91 -26.60 -15.08
C ARG A 25 21.11 -26.68 -13.77
N PRO A 26 20.25 -27.69 -13.56
CA PRO A 26 19.45 -27.79 -12.35
C PRO A 26 20.32 -28.24 -11.16
N SER A 27 20.39 -27.43 -10.10
CA SER A 27 20.92 -27.88 -8.81
C SER A 27 19.81 -28.56 -8.01
N VAL A 28 20.06 -29.81 -7.65
CA VAL A 28 19.20 -30.68 -6.85
C VAL A 28 19.00 -30.07 -5.46
N GLY A 29 17.78 -29.65 -5.18
CA GLY A 29 17.33 -29.10 -3.91
C GLY A 29 15.94 -28.50 -4.09
N VAL A 30 14.89 -29.28 -3.79
CA VAL A 30 13.49 -28.85 -3.94
C VAL A 30 13.25 -27.69 -2.96
N SER A 31 13.16 -26.46 -3.46
CA SER A 31 12.74 -25.32 -2.66
C SER A 31 11.33 -25.57 -2.08
N PRO A 32 10.99 -25.05 -0.89
CA PRO A 32 9.65 -25.19 -0.30
C PRO A 32 8.53 -24.74 -1.24
N ILE A 33 8.83 -23.77 -2.10
CA ILE A 33 7.95 -23.25 -3.16
C ILE A 33 7.60 -24.34 -4.18
N ASN A 34 8.55 -25.22 -4.55
CA ASN A 34 8.30 -26.31 -5.50
C ASN A 34 7.42 -27.41 -4.92
N ALA A 35 7.49 -27.68 -3.62
CA ALA A 35 6.64 -28.69 -2.98
C ALA A 35 5.17 -28.25 -2.93
N VAL A 36 4.91 -26.98 -2.61
CA VAL A 36 3.54 -26.41 -2.62
C VAL A 36 2.97 -26.33 -4.04
N LEU A 37 3.83 -26.03 -5.03
CA LEU A 37 3.46 -26.07 -6.45
C LEU A 37 3.11 -27.49 -6.91
N GLN A 38 3.85 -28.50 -6.43
CA GLN A 38 3.62 -29.91 -6.75
C GLN A 38 2.29 -30.42 -6.16
N ASP A 39 2.02 -30.14 -4.88
CA ASP A 39 0.76 -30.53 -4.23
C ASP A 39 -0.46 -29.87 -4.91
N ARG A 40 -0.31 -28.61 -5.34
CA ARG A 40 -1.36 -27.88 -6.08
C ARG A 40 -1.54 -28.43 -7.49
N HIS A 41 -0.43 -28.78 -8.16
CA HIS A 41 -0.44 -29.42 -9.46
C HIS A 41 -1.21 -30.74 -9.42
N ASP A 42 -0.93 -31.59 -8.44
CA ASP A 42 -1.55 -32.92 -8.31
C ASP A 42 -3.05 -32.83 -7.96
N GLN A 43 -3.43 -31.83 -7.17
CA GLN A 43 -4.82 -31.52 -6.85
C GLN A 43 -5.62 -31.06 -8.07
N LEU A 44 -5.03 -30.19 -8.90
CA LEU A 44 -5.65 -29.74 -10.14
C LEU A 44 -5.74 -30.90 -11.13
N LEU A 45 -4.71 -31.74 -11.23
CA LEU A 45 -4.67 -32.90 -12.13
C LEU A 45 -5.84 -33.88 -11.89
N ALA A 46 -6.26 -34.05 -10.63
CA ALA A 46 -7.42 -34.87 -10.26
C ALA A 46 -8.76 -34.29 -10.74
N GLU A 47 -8.94 -32.96 -10.72
CA GLU A 47 -10.14 -32.29 -11.23
C GLU A 47 -10.12 -32.19 -12.77
N PHE A 48 -8.94 -32.07 -13.38
CA PHE A 48 -8.78 -31.98 -14.84
C PHE A 48 -8.98 -33.32 -15.55
N ALA A 49 -8.84 -34.44 -14.85
CA ALA A 49 -9.27 -35.75 -15.35
C ALA A 49 -10.80 -35.84 -15.58
N GLU A 50 -11.60 -34.93 -15.02
CA GLU A 50 -13.05 -34.81 -15.31
C GLU A 50 -13.35 -33.97 -16.57
N VAL A 51 -12.37 -33.21 -17.08
CA VAL A 51 -12.51 -32.31 -18.24
C VAL A 51 -12.33 -33.07 -19.55
N ASP A 52 -11.35 -33.97 -19.56
CA ASP A 52 -10.99 -34.87 -20.65
C ASP A 52 -12.12 -35.91 -20.85
N THR A 53 -13.13 -35.51 -21.63
CA THR A 53 -14.39 -36.25 -21.80
C THR A 53 -14.20 -37.45 -22.73
N ASN A 54 -13.28 -37.31 -23.68
CA ASN A 54 -12.85 -38.30 -24.68
C ASN A 54 -11.66 -39.18 -24.20
N LYS A 55 -11.00 -38.81 -23.10
CA LYS A 55 -9.86 -39.51 -22.48
C LYS A 55 -8.62 -39.57 -23.37
N ASP A 56 -8.41 -38.55 -24.20
CA ASP A 56 -7.28 -38.49 -25.12
C ASP A 56 -6.08 -37.72 -24.56
N GLN A 57 -6.17 -37.22 -23.32
CA GLN A 57 -5.14 -36.41 -22.63
C GLN A 57 -4.88 -35.05 -23.29
N GLU A 58 -5.71 -34.66 -24.25
CA GLU A 58 -5.65 -33.43 -25.02
C GLU A 58 -6.88 -32.58 -24.66
N LEU A 59 -6.69 -31.29 -24.35
CA LEU A 59 -7.78 -30.40 -23.98
C LEU A 59 -8.07 -29.42 -25.11
N THR A 60 -9.23 -29.58 -25.73
CA THR A 60 -9.72 -28.61 -26.71
C THR A 60 -10.33 -27.38 -26.02
N PHE A 61 -10.37 -26.26 -26.74
CA PHE A 61 -11.00 -25.02 -26.24
C PHE A 61 -12.44 -25.24 -25.75
N ASP A 62 -13.21 -26.04 -26.47
CA ASP A 62 -14.61 -26.31 -26.15
C ASP A 62 -14.75 -27.19 -24.90
N GLU A 63 -13.86 -28.15 -24.66
CA GLU A 63 -13.84 -28.96 -23.42
C GLU A 63 -13.51 -28.09 -22.20
N VAL A 64 -12.47 -27.27 -22.31
CA VAL A 64 -12.08 -26.31 -21.27
C VAL A 64 -13.23 -25.33 -20.99
N TYR A 65 -13.80 -24.73 -22.03
CA TYR A 65 -14.89 -23.76 -21.88
C TYR A 65 -16.15 -24.38 -21.28
N ASN A 66 -16.55 -25.57 -21.74
CA ASN A 66 -17.73 -26.26 -21.23
C ASN A 66 -17.55 -26.69 -19.76
N PHE A 67 -16.35 -27.11 -19.38
CA PHE A 67 -16.03 -27.42 -17.99
C PHE A 67 -16.10 -26.18 -17.10
N LEU A 68 -15.42 -25.09 -17.50
CA LEU A 68 -15.43 -23.82 -16.76
C LEU A 68 -16.84 -23.26 -16.64
N LYS A 69 -17.65 -23.34 -17.70
CA LYS A 69 -19.08 -22.98 -17.71
C LYS A 69 -19.91 -23.85 -16.76
N LYS A 70 -19.67 -25.16 -16.74
CA LYS A 70 -20.40 -26.10 -15.86
C LYS A 70 -20.09 -25.85 -14.39
N LYS A 71 -18.81 -25.62 -14.03
CA LYS A 71 -18.37 -25.38 -12.64
C LYS A 71 -18.71 -23.96 -12.15
N SER A 72 -18.78 -22.96 -13.03
CA SER A 72 -19.18 -21.59 -12.69
C SER A 72 -20.70 -21.38 -12.55
N GLY A 73 -21.52 -22.42 -12.74
CA GLY A 73 -22.98 -22.32 -12.63
C GLY A 73 -23.70 -21.87 -13.90
N GLY A 74 -23.02 -21.93 -15.06
CA GLY A 74 -23.64 -21.75 -16.39
C GLY A 74 -23.21 -20.49 -17.15
N GLU A 75 -22.52 -19.55 -16.50
CA GLU A 75 -22.00 -18.33 -17.12
C GLU A 75 -20.49 -18.22 -16.90
N TYR A 76 -19.72 -18.38 -17.97
CA TYR A 76 -18.28 -18.14 -17.98
C TYR A 76 -17.93 -17.28 -19.19
N ASP A 77 -17.07 -16.29 -18.99
CA ASP A 77 -16.68 -15.35 -20.04
C ASP A 77 -15.80 -16.04 -21.09
N ARG A 78 -16.30 -16.09 -22.33
CA ARG A 78 -15.62 -16.75 -23.45
C ARG A 78 -14.34 -16.03 -23.86
N GLU A 79 -14.25 -14.71 -23.68
CA GLU A 79 -13.04 -13.94 -23.99
C GLU A 79 -11.93 -14.21 -22.97
N ILE A 80 -12.28 -14.36 -21.70
CA ILE A 80 -11.33 -14.76 -20.64
C ILE A 80 -10.83 -16.18 -20.90
N CYS A 81 -11.74 -17.11 -21.24
CA CYS A 81 -11.39 -18.48 -21.61
C CYS A 81 -10.44 -18.51 -22.83
N MET A 82 -10.70 -17.69 -23.84
CA MET A 82 -9.87 -17.59 -25.05
C MET A 82 -8.51 -16.98 -24.74
N GLY A 83 -8.44 -15.97 -23.86
CA GLY A 83 -7.20 -15.36 -23.41
C GLY A 83 -6.33 -16.29 -22.58
N LEU A 84 -6.93 -17.19 -21.80
CA LEU A 84 -6.24 -18.29 -21.12
C LEU A 84 -5.75 -19.31 -22.16
N PHE A 85 -6.64 -19.85 -22.99
CA PHE A 85 -6.33 -20.89 -23.96
C PHE A 85 -5.23 -20.46 -24.95
N SER A 86 -5.28 -19.23 -25.48
CA SER A 86 -4.25 -18.70 -26.38
C SER A 86 -2.90 -18.43 -25.73
N LYS A 87 -2.84 -18.26 -24.40
CA LYS A 87 -1.56 -18.21 -23.66
C LYS A 87 -0.99 -19.61 -23.40
N MET A 88 -1.84 -20.63 -23.45
CA MET A 88 -1.53 -22.01 -23.11
C MET A 88 -1.08 -22.79 -24.35
N ASP A 89 -1.77 -22.58 -25.48
CA ASP A 89 -1.43 -23.09 -26.81
C ASP A 89 -0.25 -22.29 -27.41
N LYS A 90 0.96 -22.60 -26.93
CA LYS A 90 2.20 -21.89 -27.32
C LYS A 90 2.65 -22.24 -28.73
N ASP A 91 2.30 -23.41 -29.22
CA ASP A 91 2.60 -23.94 -30.55
C ASP A 91 1.46 -23.73 -31.58
N GLN A 92 0.34 -23.17 -31.14
CA GLN A 92 -0.81 -22.77 -31.98
C GLN A 92 -1.47 -23.96 -32.69
N ASP A 93 -1.44 -25.14 -32.08
CA ASP A 93 -2.02 -26.34 -32.64
C ASP A 93 -3.51 -26.52 -32.29
N ALA A 94 -4.07 -25.55 -31.54
CA ALA A 94 -5.44 -25.52 -31.03
C ALA A 94 -5.77 -26.64 -30.02
N VAL A 95 -4.75 -27.28 -29.46
CA VAL A 95 -4.81 -28.33 -28.45
C VAL A 95 -3.90 -27.94 -27.29
N VAL A 96 -4.25 -28.31 -26.07
CA VAL A 96 -3.38 -28.06 -24.90
C VAL A 96 -3.30 -29.34 -24.08
N THR A 97 -2.10 -29.80 -23.76
CA THR A 97 -1.97 -30.96 -22.86
C THR A 97 -2.40 -30.59 -21.44
N ILE A 98 -2.87 -31.57 -20.66
CA ILE A 98 -3.26 -31.35 -19.26
C ILE A 98 -2.13 -30.74 -18.43
N GLU A 99 -0.87 -31.14 -18.67
CA GLU A 99 0.29 -30.59 -17.97
C GLU A 99 0.56 -29.12 -18.34
N GLU A 100 0.46 -28.76 -19.62
CA GLU A 100 0.60 -27.37 -20.09
C GLU A 100 -0.52 -26.48 -19.56
N PHE A 101 -1.73 -27.02 -19.49
CA PHE A 101 -2.88 -26.35 -18.89
C PHE A 101 -2.60 -26.01 -17.43
N ILE A 102 -2.25 -27.01 -16.62
CA ILE A 102 -2.07 -26.84 -15.17
C ILE A 102 -0.91 -25.90 -14.90
N TRP A 103 0.22 -26.07 -15.61
CA TRP A 103 1.39 -25.23 -15.42
C TRP A 103 1.09 -23.75 -15.74
N SER A 104 0.41 -23.48 -16.85
CA SER A 104 0.05 -22.11 -17.26
C SER A 104 -1.00 -21.48 -16.34
N TYR A 105 -1.96 -22.27 -15.85
CA TYR A 105 -2.94 -21.82 -14.86
C TYR A 105 -2.27 -21.42 -13.54
N VAL A 106 -1.41 -22.29 -13.00
CA VAL A 106 -0.65 -22.05 -11.77
C VAL A 106 0.32 -20.88 -11.93
N GLU A 107 0.98 -20.77 -13.08
CA GLU A 107 1.86 -19.63 -13.41
C GLU A 107 1.08 -18.31 -13.46
N THR A 108 -0.07 -18.29 -14.14
CA THR A 108 -0.95 -17.11 -14.23
C THR A 108 -1.43 -16.67 -12.84
N GLU A 109 -1.86 -17.62 -12.02
CA GLU A 109 -2.28 -17.36 -10.65
C GLU A 109 -1.15 -16.76 -9.80
N ASN A 110 0.03 -17.36 -9.84
CA ASN A 110 1.20 -16.88 -9.09
C ASN A 110 1.65 -15.50 -9.55
N ASN A 111 1.59 -15.23 -10.85
CA ASN A 111 1.90 -13.92 -11.41
C ASN A 111 0.92 -12.85 -10.91
N ILE A 112 -0.38 -13.14 -10.90
CA ILE A 112 -1.41 -12.24 -10.36
C ILE A 112 -1.16 -12.03 -8.85
N LYS A 113 -1.00 -13.09 -8.06
CA LYS A 113 -0.72 -12.99 -6.61
C LYS A 113 0.53 -12.16 -6.30
N ARG A 114 1.61 -12.39 -7.05
CA ARG A 114 2.86 -11.62 -6.91
C ARG A 114 2.63 -10.14 -7.22
N ARG A 115 1.94 -9.83 -8.32
CA ARG A 115 1.61 -8.45 -8.70
C ARG A 115 0.71 -7.78 -7.65
N THR A 116 -0.33 -8.46 -7.18
CA THR A 116 -1.23 -8.00 -6.10
C THR A 116 -0.45 -7.67 -4.83
N THR A 117 0.51 -8.52 -4.44
CA THR A 117 1.33 -8.32 -3.24
C THR A 117 2.26 -7.12 -3.39
N GLU A 118 2.94 -7.02 -4.53
CA GLU A 118 3.81 -5.89 -4.84
C GLU A 118 3.03 -4.57 -4.88
N LEU A 119 1.86 -4.56 -5.50
CA LEU A 119 1.00 -3.38 -5.61
C LEU A 119 0.44 -2.96 -4.26
N LYS A 120 0.03 -3.91 -3.39
CA LYS A 120 -0.35 -3.63 -1.99
C LYS A 120 0.78 -2.95 -1.21
N ARG A 121 2.02 -3.42 -1.39
CA ARG A 121 3.20 -2.82 -0.77
C ARG A 121 3.42 -1.39 -1.27
N GLN A 122 3.35 -1.18 -2.59
CA GLN A 122 3.51 0.13 -3.21
C GLN A 122 2.45 1.12 -2.72
N ILE A 123 1.17 0.71 -2.66
CA ILE A 123 0.08 1.54 -2.12
C ILE A 123 0.37 1.92 -0.65
N ALA A 124 0.79 0.96 0.18
CA ALA A 124 1.09 1.23 1.59
C ALA A 124 2.22 2.24 1.76
N ASP A 125 3.28 2.14 0.96
CA ASP A 125 4.39 3.09 1.00
C ASP A 125 3.98 4.47 0.44
N ASN A 126 3.18 4.51 -0.62
CA ASN A 126 2.63 5.76 -1.18
C ASN A 126 1.73 6.49 -0.17
N ILE A 127 0.90 5.75 0.58
CA ILE A 127 0.07 6.32 1.67
C ILE A 127 0.95 6.93 2.77
N LYS A 128 2.03 6.26 3.17
CA LYS A 128 2.98 6.84 4.14
C LYS A 128 3.60 8.14 3.64
N GLN A 129 3.91 8.23 2.34
CA GLN A 129 4.42 9.47 1.75
C GLN A 129 3.35 10.57 1.78
N VAL A 130 2.10 10.25 1.44
CA VAL A 130 0.96 11.18 1.54
C VAL A 130 0.83 11.73 2.96
N ASP A 131 0.88 10.88 3.97
CA ASP A 131 0.80 11.31 5.37
C ASP A 131 1.97 12.22 5.77
N ASP A 132 3.18 11.92 5.27
CA ASP A 132 4.35 12.75 5.53
C ASP A 132 4.24 14.13 4.88
N TYR A 133 3.77 14.20 3.63
CA TYR A 133 3.53 15.46 2.94
C TYR A 133 2.37 16.25 3.57
N ASN A 134 1.33 15.59 4.08
CA ASN A 134 0.27 16.24 4.83
C ASN A 134 0.81 16.93 6.11
N ARG A 135 1.68 16.26 6.87
CA ARG A 135 2.35 16.88 8.03
C ARG A 135 3.22 18.07 7.64
N LYS A 136 3.97 17.95 6.54
CA LYS A 136 4.79 19.04 5.99
C LYS A 136 3.92 20.21 5.52
N LEU A 137 2.76 19.94 4.90
CA LEU A 137 1.79 20.94 4.47
C LEU A 137 1.21 21.72 5.66
N ILE A 138 0.79 21.04 6.72
CA ILE A 138 0.28 21.69 7.94
C ILE A 138 1.35 22.61 8.53
N THR A 139 2.59 22.14 8.61
CA THR A 139 3.73 22.93 9.10
C THR A 139 4.01 24.14 8.20
N ALA A 140 3.95 23.96 6.88
CA ALA A 140 4.13 25.06 5.92
C ALA A 140 3.02 26.10 6.05
N LYS A 141 1.75 25.68 6.16
CA LYS A 141 0.61 26.59 6.36
C LYS A 141 0.75 27.43 7.64
N ALA A 142 1.38 26.90 8.68
CA ALA A 142 1.60 27.62 9.94
C ALA A 142 2.82 28.56 9.91
N THR A 143 3.84 28.27 9.09
CA THR A 143 5.14 28.95 9.17
C THR A 143 5.48 29.82 7.95
N GLU A 144 4.86 29.56 6.79
CA GLU A 144 5.12 30.28 5.55
C GLU A 144 4.62 31.73 5.63
N LYS A 145 5.51 32.66 5.26
CA LYS A 145 5.19 34.07 5.09
C LYS A 145 5.47 34.45 3.64
N LEU A 146 4.46 34.97 2.97
CA LEU A 146 4.57 35.43 1.58
C LEU A 146 4.91 36.91 1.53
N GLY A 147 5.90 37.25 0.71
CA GLY A 147 6.24 38.63 0.35
C GLY A 147 5.23 39.23 -0.66
N LYS A 148 5.45 40.49 -1.02
CA LYS A 148 4.55 41.26 -1.91
C LYS A 148 4.32 40.62 -3.28
N ASN A 149 5.29 39.85 -3.77
CA ASN A 149 5.25 39.20 -5.10
C ASN A 149 4.68 37.76 -5.05
N GLY A 150 4.13 37.33 -3.90
CA GLY A 150 3.64 35.96 -3.71
C GLY A 150 4.74 34.91 -3.62
N ILE A 151 5.97 35.32 -3.29
CA ILE A 151 7.14 34.48 -3.06
C ILE A 151 7.37 34.39 -1.55
N MET A 152 7.62 33.18 -1.04
CA MET A 152 7.86 32.96 0.38
C MET A 152 9.21 33.52 0.83
N GLU A 153 9.27 33.99 2.08
CA GLU A 153 10.53 34.29 2.75
C GLU A 153 11.40 33.02 2.78
N GLY A 154 12.61 33.10 2.21
CA GLY A 154 13.50 31.95 2.06
C GLY A 154 13.12 31.00 0.92
N SER A 155 12.54 31.53 -0.17
CA SER A 155 12.36 30.78 -1.43
C SER A 155 13.70 30.34 -1.98
N VAL A 156 13.75 29.10 -2.50
CA VAL A 156 14.98 28.48 -2.97
C VAL A 156 14.83 28.01 -4.41
N LEU A 157 15.73 28.47 -5.28
CA LEU A 157 16.01 27.87 -6.57
C LEU A 157 17.16 26.88 -6.41
N THR A 158 16.91 25.61 -6.73
CA THR A 158 17.93 24.56 -6.76
C THR A 158 18.35 24.29 -8.19
N VAL A 159 19.65 24.35 -8.45
CA VAL A 159 20.26 24.14 -9.77
C VAL A 159 21.19 22.94 -9.71
N TYR A 160 20.88 21.90 -10.46
CA TYR A 160 21.71 20.73 -10.70
C TYR A 160 22.50 20.98 -11.98
N VAL A 161 23.81 21.13 -11.88
CA VAL A 161 24.69 21.27 -13.04
C VAL A 161 25.23 19.90 -13.39
N ILE A 162 24.74 19.32 -14.48
CA ILE A 162 25.00 17.91 -14.82
C ILE A 162 26.21 17.83 -15.73
N GLU A 163 26.10 18.38 -16.93
CA GLU A 163 27.13 18.33 -17.96
C GLU A 163 27.04 19.52 -18.92
N ALA A 164 28.06 19.70 -19.74
CA ALA A 164 28.01 20.62 -20.87
C ALA A 164 28.67 20.02 -22.10
N THR A 165 28.33 20.54 -23.27
CA THR A 165 28.98 20.24 -24.55
C THR A 165 29.41 21.55 -25.18
N ILE A 166 30.71 21.69 -25.47
CA ILE A 166 31.32 22.91 -25.97
C ILE A 166 31.98 22.63 -27.33
N LYS A 167 31.71 23.47 -28.32
CA LYS A 167 32.31 23.43 -29.65
C LYS A 167 33.49 24.39 -29.69
N SER A 168 34.70 23.85 -29.61
CA SER A 168 35.95 24.61 -29.71
C SER A 168 37.00 23.77 -30.44
N GLN A 169 37.94 24.43 -31.12
CA GLN A 169 39.08 23.77 -31.76
C GLN A 169 40.19 23.42 -30.75
N GLN A 170 40.23 24.13 -29.62
CA GLN A 170 41.20 23.93 -28.54
C GLN A 170 40.51 23.27 -27.37
N VAL A 171 41.22 22.37 -26.71
CA VAL A 171 40.81 21.75 -25.45
C VAL A 171 40.87 22.82 -24.34
N LEU A 172 39.86 22.83 -23.46
CA LEU A 172 39.63 23.86 -22.45
C LEU A 172 39.57 23.26 -21.05
N ASP A 173 39.67 24.11 -20.04
CA ASP A 173 39.39 23.79 -18.63
C ASP A 173 38.06 24.47 -18.21
N PRO A 174 36.90 24.03 -18.74
CA PRO A 174 35.64 24.76 -18.55
C PRO A 174 35.11 24.66 -17.13
N PHE A 175 34.51 25.75 -16.65
CA PHE A 175 33.62 25.81 -15.49
C PHE A 175 32.40 26.67 -15.81
N ILE A 176 31.34 26.53 -15.02
CA ILE A 176 30.09 27.27 -15.19
C ILE A 176 29.92 28.21 -14.00
N GLU A 177 29.76 29.49 -14.30
CA GLU A 177 29.31 30.52 -13.37
C GLU A 177 27.81 30.70 -13.53
N LEU A 178 27.08 30.54 -12.43
CA LEU A 178 25.64 30.74 -12.32
C LEU A 178 25.39 32.03 -11.54
N SER A 179 24.58 32.93 -12.08
CA SER A 179 24.22 34.18 -11.42
C SER A 179 22.70 34.38 -11.39
N CYS A 180 22.17 34.70 -10.21
CA CYS A 180 20.74 34.96 -10.00
C CYS A 180 20.56 35.86 -8.77
N GLU A 181 19.77 36.93 -8.87
CA GLU A 181 19.48 37.89 -7.80
C GLU A 181 20.71 38.26 -6.94
N GLN A 182 21.73 38.83 -7.57
CA GLN A 182 23.00 39.30 -6.96
C GLN A 182 23.88 38.19 -6.36
N GLN A 183 23.48 36.93 -6.41
CA GLN A 183 24.28 35.78 -5.98
C GLN A 183 25.00 35.19 -7.18
N ILE A 184 26.28 34.90 -7.01
CA ILE A 184 27.12 34.25 -8.02
C ILE A 184 27.70 32.98 -7.40
N ILE A 185 27.54 31.85 -8.08
CA ILE A 185 28.05 30.55 -7.65
C ILE A 185 28.72 29.86 -8.85
N GLU A 186 29.87 29.25 -8.63
CA GLU A 186 30.67 28.62 -9.68
C GLU A 186 30.83 27.11 -9.44
N THR A 187 30.85 26.34 -10.52
CA THR A 187 31.26 24.93 -10.49
C THR A 187 32.77 24.81 -10.29
N LYS A 188 33.21 23.59 -9.96
CA LYS A 188 34.61 23.22 -10.18
C LYS A 188 34.90 23.23 -11.69
N PHE A 189 36.16 23.48 -12.05
CA PHE A 189 36.59 23.35 -13.43
C PHE A 189 36.85 21.88 -13.79
N ALA A 190 36.55 21.52 -15.02
CA ALA A 190 36.88 20.21 -15.58
C ALA A 190 38.13 20.32 -16.43
N SER A 191 39.16 19.53 -16.14
CA SER A 191 40.45 19.65 -16.83
C SER A 191 40.40 19.08 -18.24
N LYS A 192 40.86 19.88 -19.20
CA LYS A 192 41.18 19.50 -20.57
C LYS A 192 40.05 18.73 -21.28
N THR A 193 38.85 19.29 -21.28
CA THR A 193 37.68 18.65 -21.91
C THR A 193 36.76 19.66 -22.61
N LEU A 194 36.05 19.18 -23.62
CA LEU A 194 34.96 19.90 -24.30
C LEU A 194 33.58 19.38 -23.92
N THR A 195 33.53 18.26 -23.18
CA THR A 195 32.31 17.64 -22.68
C THR A 195 32.45 17.43 -21.17
N PRO A 196 32.50 18.51 -20.37
CA PRO A 196 32.66 18.40 -18.93
C PRO A 196 31.42 17.79 -18.27
N THR A 197 31.64 16.92 -17.28
CA THR A 197 30.63 16.43 -16.36
C THR A 197 30.92 17.01 -14.97
N PHE A 198 29.93 17.69 -14.39
CA PHE A 198 30.06 18.38 -13.11
C PHE A 198 29.35 17.60 -12.00
N ASN A 199 28.08 17.26 -12.21
CA ASN A 199 27.20 16.64 -11.21
C ASN A 199 27.19 17.41 -9.87
N GLU A 200 27.14 18.74 -9.95
CA GLU A 200 27.14 19.64 -8.78
C GLU A 200 25.74 20.21 -8.53
N VAL A 201 25.45 20.56 -7.29
CA VAL A 201 24.14 21.09 -6.88
C VAL A 201 24.32 22.38 -6.11
N PHE A 202 23.64 23.42 -6.56
CA PHE A 202 23.68 24.75 -5.96
C PHE A 202 22.28 25.25 -5.61
N THR A 203 22.22 26.19 -4.68
CA THR A 203 20.96 26.79 -4.23
C THR A 203 21.08 28.30 -4.18
N PHE A 204 20.12 29.00 -4.79
CA PHE A 204 19.97 30.45 -4.74
C PHE A 204 18.77 30.81 -3.87
N GLN A 205 18.93 31.81 -3.01
CA GLN A 205 17.80 32.39 -2.29
C GLN A 205 17.11 33.40 -3.20
N ILE A 206 15.82 33.21 -3.49
CA ILE A 206 15.05 34.08 -4.39
C ILE A 206 14.11 34.95 -3.55
N LEU A 207 14.17 36.26 -3.75
CA LEU A 207 13.40 37.28 -3.05
C LEU A 207 12.29 37.84 -3.93
N GLU A 208 12.61 38.27 -5.15
CA GLU A 208 11.66 39.00 -6.02
C GLU A 208 11.13 38.15 -7.18
N GLY A 209 11.92 37.17 -7.63
CA GLY A 209 11.62 36.25 -8.72
C GLY A 209 11.46 36.95 -10.07
N SER A 210 12.02 38.15 -10.22
CA SER A 210 12.04 38.95 -11.46
C SER A 210 13.25 38.68 -12.33
N ASP A 211 14.37 38.27 -11.73
CA ASP A 211 15.63 38.07 -12.43
C ASP A 211 15.67 36.68 -13.07
N ASP A 212 16.23 36.59 -14.27
CA ASP A 212 16.51 35.30 -14.91
C ASP A 212 17.76 34.64 -14.31
N LEU A 213 17.90 33.32 -14.47
CA LEU A 213 19.14 32.61 -14.17
C LEU A 213 20.13 32.84 -15.31
N TYR A 214 21.23 33.52 -15.03
CA TYR A 214 22.34 33.73 -15.96
C TYR A 214 23.33 32.59 -15.86
N ILE A 215 23.73 32.05 -17.01
CA ILE A 215 24.62 30.89 -17.13
C ILE A 215 25.80 31.30 -18.00
N SER A 216 26.99 31.34 -17.42
CA SER A 216 28.22 31.75 -18.09
C SER A 216 29.23 30.61 -18.08
N VAL A 217 29.62 30.11 -19.26
CA VAL A 217 30.67 29.11 -19.40
C VAL A 217 32.00 29.82 -19.58
N LYS A 218 32.97 29.55 -18.70
CA LYS A 218 34.29 30.21 -18.70
C LYS A 218 35.40 29.17 -18.75
N ASN A 219 36.53 29.55 -19.36
CA ASN A 219 37.75 28.76 -19.37
C ASN A 219 38.60 29.13 -18.15
N HIS A 220 38.92 28.15 -17.31
CA HIS A 220 39.82 28.36 -16.17
C HIS A 220 41.24 28.71 -16.64
N SER A 221 41.92 29.55 -15.87
CA SER A 221 43.29 29.98 -16.13
C SER A 221 43.97 30.22 -14.80
N ASN A 222 45.16 29.63 -14.62
CA ASN A 222 45.93 29.71 -13.37
C ASN A 222 46.31 31.15 -12.97
N PHE A 223 46.26 32.10 -13.91
CA PHE A 223 46.63 33.50 -13.72
C PHE A 223 45.43 34.41 -13.45
N GLY A 224 44.25 33.87 -13.11
CA GLY A 224 43.06 34.61 -12.66
C GLY A 224 42.23 35.30 -13.75
N ASN A 225 42.77 35.44 -14.97
CA ASN A 225 42.01 35.95 -16.12
C ASN A 225 41.24 34.80 -16.81
N HIS A 226 40.06 34.48 -16.27
CA HIS A 226 39.15 33.50 -16.87
C HIS A 226 38.49 34.07 -18.15
N LYS A 227 38.59 33.33 -19.25
CA LYS A 227 38.04 33.76 -20.54
C LYS A 227 36.59 33.29 -20.67
N LEU A 228 35.66 34.20 -20.93
CA LEU A 228 34.28 33.85 -21.28
C LEU A 228 34.28 33.05 -22.59
N ILE A 229 33.68 31.86 -22.55
CA ILE A 229 33.46 31.01 -23.71
C ILE A 229 32.11 31.38 -24.32
N GLY A 230 31.06 31.39 -23.50
CA GLY A 230 29.75 31.89 -23.89
C GLY A 230 28.77 31.94 -22.74
N GLU A 231 27.60 32.47 -23.03
CA GLU A 231 26.57 32.81 -22.07
C GLU A 231 25.19 32.36 -22.54
N SER A 232 24.27 32.24 -21.57
CA SER A 232 22.86 31.99 -21.79
C SER A 232 22.05 32.47 -20.60
N THR A 233 20.74 32.58 -20.78
CA THR A 233 19.78 32.92 -19.74
C THR A 233 18.64 31.92 -19.71
N TYR A 234 18.14 31.62 -18.52
CA TYR A 234 16.97 30.78 -18.32
C TYR A 234 15.95 31.49 -17.44
N SER A 235 14.73 31.67 -17.94
CA SER A 235 13.74 32.47 -17.23
C SER A 235 13.10 31.72 -16.07
N LEU A 236 13.09 32.33 -14.88
CA LEU A 236 12.45 31.76 -13.69
C LEU A 236 10.94 31.61 -13.84
N ASN A 237 10.31 32.39 -14.73
CA ASN A 237 8.88 32.26 -15.00
C ASN A 237 8.49 30.89 -15.53
N LEU A 238 9.40 30.18 -16.21
CA LEU A 238 9.17 28.82 -16.68
C LEU A 238 9.13 27.80 -15.54
N LEU A 239 9.64 28.15 -14.35
CA LEU A 239 9.70 27.31 -13.15
C LEU A 239 8.57 27.63 -12.15
N ARG A 240 7.57 28.44 -12.56
CA ARG A 240 6.43 28.83 -11.69
C ARG A 240 5.46 27.67 -11.38
N ASP A 241 5.62 26.53 -12.04
CA ASP A 241 4.93 25.29 -11.71
C ASP A 241 5.52 24.59 -10.47
N GLN A 242 6.69 25.03 -9.99
CA GLN A 242 7.44 24.44 -8.87
C GLN A 242 7.75 22.95 -9.06
N MET A 243 7.89 22.52 -10.31
CA MET A 243 8.31 21.16 -10.65
C MET A 243 9.81 21.13 -10.97
N LYS A 244 10.37 19.92 -11.02
CA LYS A 244 11.75 19.74 -11.49
C LYS A 244 11.75 19.75 -13.01
N HIS A 245 12.50 20.68 -13.60
CA HIS A 245 12.74 20.77 -15.03
C HIS A 245 14.10 20.18 -15.34
N ASP A 246 14.18 19.37 -16.39
CA ASP A 246 15.42 18.81 -16.92
C ASP A 246 15.62 19.42 -18.32
N VAL A 247 16.61 20.30 -18.47
CA VAL A 247 16.73 21.19 -19.63
C VAL A 247 18.13 21.23 -20.22
N TYR A 248 18.19 21.33 -21.55
CA TYR A 248 19.40 21.65 -22.30
C TYR A 248 19.34 23.11 -22.76
N VAL A 249 20.20 23.94 -22.19
CA VAL A 249 20.28 25.37 -22.48
C VAL A 249 21.39 25.62 -23.51
N ASP A 250 21.05 26.22 -24.65
CA ASP A 250 22.03 26.57 -25.68
C ASP A 250 22.92 27.73 -25.21
N ILE A 251 24.24 27.56 -25.32
CA ILE A 251 25.24 28.59 -24.98
C ILE A 251 25.67 29.32 -26.24
N LYS A 252 25.75 30.64 -26.17
CA LYS A 252 26.15 31.51 -27.28
C LYS A 252 27.43 32.28 -26.95
N ASP A 253 28.33 32.40 -27.91
CA ASP A 253 29.46 33.35 -27.84
C ASP A 253 28.89 34.78 -27.74
N PRO A 254 29.58 35.77 -27.14
CA PRO A 254 29.30 37.20 -27.28
C PRO A 254 28.82 37.71 -28.65
N LYS A 255 29.15 37.01 -29.75
CA LYS A 255 28.66 37.32 -31.11
C LYS A 255 27.27 36.73 -31.45
N GLY A 256 26.64 36.00 -30.54
CA GLY A 256 25.37 35.31 -30.70
C GLY A 256 25.46 33.92 -31.36
N THR A 257 26.65 33.45 -31.71
CA THR A 257 26.83 32.14 -32.36
C THR A 257 26.66 31.01 -31.35
N PRO A 258 25.87 29.96 -31.65
CA PRO A 258 25.70 28.81 -30.76
C PRO A 258 26.98 27.98 -30.71
N ILE A 259 27.59 27.90 -29.53
CA ILE A 259 28.88 27.24 -29.29
C ILE A 259 28.74 26.00 -28.41
N GLY A 260 27.55 25.65 -27.94
CA GLY A 260 27.40 24.52 -27.04
C GLY A 260 26.04 24.42 -26.38
N LYS A 261 25.91 23.46 -25.48
CA LYS A 261 24.73 23.28 -24.62
C LYS A 261 25.17 22.96 -23.20
N VAL A 262 24.39 23.38 -22.22
CA VAL A 262 24.54 22.99 -20.80
C VAL A 262 23.30 22.24 -20.39
N HIS A 263 23.49 21.10 -19.72
CA HIS A 263 22.43 20.28 -19.17
C HIS A 263 22.21 20.65 -17.69
N LEU A 264 21.02 21.17 -17.38
CA LEU A 264 20.66 21.62 -16.04
C LEU A 264 19.39 20.92 -15.56
N GLY A 265 19.37 20.56 -14.28
CA GLY A 265 18.14 20.30 -13.53
C GLY A 265 17.76 21.54 -12.73
N LEU A 266 16.55 22.06 -12.89
CA LEU A 266 16.10 23.29 -12.24
C LEU A 266 14.83 23.03 -11.42
N LEU A 267 14.79 23.49 -10.17
CA LEU A 267 13.60 23.44 -9.34
C LEU A 267 13.50 24.71 -8.51
N TRP A 268 12.44 25.48 -8.70
CA TRP A 268 12.18 26.68 -7.91
C TRP A 268 10.99 26.46 -6.98
N VAL A 269 11.23 26.50 -5.66
CA VAL A 269 10.18 26.44 -4.64
C VAL A 269 9.98 27.86 -4.09
N TYR A 270 8.92 28.52 -4.55
CA TYR A 270 8.50 29.86 -4.10
C TYR A 270 7.34 29.85 -3.10
N SER A 271 6.65 28.73 -2.92
CA SER A 271 5.65 28.52 -1.87
C SER A 271 5.62 27.04 -1.51
N LYS A 272 5.98 26.71 -0.26
CA LYS A 272 5.94 25.34 0.26
C LYS A 272 4.50 24.83 0.31
N VAL A 273 3.54 25.69 0.64
CA VAL A 273 2.12 25.33 0.65
C VAL A 273 1.69 24.85 -0.74
N LYS A 274 1.88 25.67 -1.78
CA LYS A 274 1.51 25.28 -3.15
C LYS A 274 2.28 24.04 -3.63
N TYR A 275 3.57 23.96 -3.27
CA TYR A 275 4.43 22.83 -3.66
C TYR A 275 3.93 21.51 -3.04
N TYR A 276 3.63 21.50 -1.75
CA TYR A 276 3.11 20.30 -1.07
C TYR A 276 1.68 19.96 -1.51
N GLU A 277 0.83 20.95 -1.79
CA GLU A 277 -0.52 20.70 -2.34
C GLU A 277 -0.47 20.03 -3.72
N ALA A 278 0.42 20.49 -4.61
CA ALA A 278 0.62 19.87 -5.92
C ALA A 278 1.12 18.42 -5.79
N ILE A 279 2.12 18.18 -4.93
CA ILE A 279 2.65 16.84 -4.65
C ILE A 279 1.56 15.93 -4.09
N LEU A 280 0.80 16.40 -3.10
CA LEU A 280 -0.28 15.61 -2.51
C LEU A 280 -1.37 15.26 -3.53
N THR A 281 -1.71 16.18 -4.43
CA THR A 281 -2.67 15.92 -5.50
C THR A 281 -2.18 14.79 -6.39
N GLN A 282 -0.93 14.87 -6.87
CA GLN A 282 -0.33 13.83 -7.72
C GLN A 282 -0.24 12.47 -7.01
N TRP A 283 0.19 12.43 -5.74
CA TRP A 283 0.27 11.18 -4.99
C TRP A 283 -1.10 10.57 -4.73
N ASN A 284 -2.10 11.38 -4.40
CA ASN A 284 -3.46 10.89 -4.19
C ASN A 284 -4.03 10.30 -5.48
N GLU A 285 -3.83 10.95 -6.62
CA GLU A 285 -4.23 10.41 -7.93
C GLU A 285 -3.55 9.06 -8.20
N ASN A 286 -2.23 8.95 -7.99
CA ASN A 286 -1.50 7.69 -8.15
C ASN A 286 -2.03 6.60 -7.22
N VAL A 287 -2.29 6.91 -5.94
CA VAL A 287 -2.86 5.95 -4.98
C VAL A 287 -4.25 5.46 -5.42
N GLN A 288 -5.07 6.32 -6.04
CA GLN A 288 -6.38 5.92 -6.56
C GLN A 288 -6.24 5.00 -7.78
N LEU A 289 -5.31 5.31 -8.69
CA LEU A 289 -5.01 4.45 -9.85
C LEU A 289 -4.50 3.07 -9.41
N ASP A 290 -3.54 3.03 -8.48
CA ASP A 290 -3.00 1.78 -7.94
C ASP A 290 -4.08 0.95 -7.24
N LYS A 291 -4.99 1.59 -6.49
CA LYS A 291 -6.13 0.91 -5.85
C LYS A 291 -7.11 0.35 -6.87
N ALA A 292 -7.35 1.05 -7.98
CA ALA A 292 -8.19 0.56 -9.06
C ALA A 292 -7.56 -0.64 -9.77
N GLU A 293 -6.25 -0.61 -10.05
CA GLU A 293 -5.51 -1.75 -10.60
C GLU A 293 -5.55 -2.94 -9.62
N LEU A 294 -5.38 -2.69 -8.33
CA LEU A 294 -5.45 -3.74 -7.31
C LEU A 294 -6.82 -4.43 -7.30
N ALA A 295 -7.90 -3.65 -7.32
CA ALA A 295 -9.26 -4.18 -7.38
C ALA A 295 -9.48 -5.02 -8.64
N HIS A 296 -8.92 -4.60 -9.77
CA HIS A 296 -9.01 -5.37 -11.02
C HIS A 296 -8.25 -6.71 -10.93
N LEU A 297 -7.05 -6.72 -10.36
CA LEU A 297 -6.26 -7.95 -10.17
C LEU A 297 -6.92 -8.92 -9.17
N GLU A 298 -7.53 -8.39 -8.11
CA GLU A 298 -8.29 -9.20 -7.14
C GLU A 298 -9.53 -9.82 -7.82
N ASP A 299 -10.28 -9.06 -8.63
CA ASP A 299 -11.39 -9.59 -9.43
C ASP A 299 -10.94 -10.67 -10.44
N GLN A 300 -9.80 -10.47 -11.12
CA GLN A 300 -9.22 -11.49 -12.00
C GLN A 300 -8.85 -12.76 -11.25
N LEU A 301 -8.27 -12.64 -10.05
CA LEU A 301 -7.92 -13.78 -9.22
C LEU A 301 -9.18 -14.53 -8.75
N ASP A 302 -10.21 -13.80 -8.34
CA ASP A 302 -11.49 -14.39 -7.92
C ASP A 302 -12.17 -15.15 -9.08
N LYS A 303 -12.20 -14.57 -10.28
CA LYS A 303 -12.70 -15.24 -11.50
C LYS A 303 -11.89 -16.47 -11.89
N LEU A 304 -10.58 -16.42 -11.67
CA LEU A 304 -9.70 -17.57 -11.88
C LEU A 304 -10.02 -18.69 -10.88
N HIS A 305 -10.29 -18.34 -9.62
CA HIS A 305 -10.59 -19.27 -8.53
C HIS A 305 -12.01 -19.84 -8.55
N GLN A 306 -12.98 -19.09 -9.08
CA GLN A 306 -14.41 -19.44 -9.10
C GLN A 306 -14.71 -20.88 -9.59
N PRO A 307 -14.08 -21.43 -10.65
CA PRO A 307 -14.35 -22.77 -11.15
C PRO A 307 -13.82 -23.88 -10.21
N PHE A 308 -12.89 -23.56 -9.31
CA PHE A 308 -12.19 -24.49 -8.43
C PHE A 308 -12.42 -24.18 -6.94
N GLY A 309 -13.45 -23.37 -6.63
CA GLY A 309 -13.68 -22.69 -5.34
C GLY A 309 -13.84 -23.57 -4.09
N GLY A 310 -13.71 -24.90 -4.19
CA GLY A 310 -13.65 -25.83 -3.06
C GLY A 310 -12.25 -26.35 -2.71
N LEU A 311 -11.30 -26.32 -3.64
CA LEU A 311 -9.96 -26.92 -3.48
C LEU A 311 -8.88 -25.93 -3.07
N LEU A 312 -9.10 -24.64 -3.33
CA LEU A 312 -8.12 -23.55 -3.18
C LEU A 312 -7.98 -23.04 -1.73
N ILE A 313 -7.91 -23.96 -0.75
CA ILE A 313 -7.55 -23.60 0.62
C ILE A 313 -6.02 -23.53 0.69
N ASP A 314 -5.45 -22.43 0.21
CA ASP A 314 -4.07 -22.09 0.56
C ASP A 314 -3.99 -21.93 2.08
N ALA A 315 -3.04 -22.63 2.72
CA ALA A 315 -2.76 -22.50 4.15
C ALA A 315 -2.39 -21.05 4.55
N GLU A 316 -1.99 -20.22 3.58
CA GLU A 316 -1.75 -18.78 3.74
C GLU A 316 -3.05 -17.93 3.71
N LEU A 317 -4.14 -18.45 3.13
CA LEU A 317 -5.45 -17.78 3.02
C LEU A 317 -6.34 -17.89 4.26
N VAL A 318 -5.93 -18.66 5.28
CA VAL A 318 -6.66 -18.73 6.56
C VAL A 318 -6.69 -17.34 7.25
N GLY A 319 -5.72 -16.47 6.95
CA GLY A 319 -5.75 -15.06 7.37
C GLY A 319 -6.64 -14.13 6.54
N SER A 320 -7.01 -14.52 5.31
CA SER A 320 -7.80 -13.67 4.38
C SER A 320 -9.30 -13.98 4.43
N LYS A 321 -9.70 -15.27 4.60
CA LYS A 321 -11.09 -15.60 4.91
C LYS A 321 -11.55 -14.99 6.24
N THR A 322 -10.66 -14.89 7.23
CA THR A 322 -10.96 -14.11 8.45
C THR A 322 -11.13 -12.64 8.14
N ALA A 323 -10.35 -12.02 7.24
CA ALA A 323 -10.52 -10.60 6.89
C ALA A 323 -11.87 -10.32 6.17
N GLY A 324 -12.29 -11.19 5.26
CA GLY A 324 -13.61 -11.09 4.59
C GLY A 324 -14.78 -11.29 5.55
N VAL A 325 -14.67 -12.28 6.45
CA VAL A 325 -15.64 -12.52 7.52
C VAL A 325 -15.62 -11.39 8.55
N GLU A 326 -14.46 -10.88 8.93
CA GLU A 326 -14.26 -9.74 9.83
C GLU A 326 -14.94 -8.48 9.27
N LYS A 327 -14.74 -8.18 7.98
CA LYS A 327 -15.40 -7.04 7.30
C LYS A 327 -16.93 -7.23 7.21
N ALA A 328 -17.40 -8.44 6.86
CA ALA A 328 -18.83 -8.74 6.79
C ALA A 328 -19.53 -8.67 8.16
N VAL A 329 -18.90 -9.20 9.20
CA VAL A 329 -19.39 -9.17 10.58
C VAL A 329 -19.36 -7.75 11.13
N SER A 330 -18.28 -6.99 10.89
CA SER A 330 -18.17 -5.57 11.26
C SER A 330 -19.30 -4.74 10.64
N LYS A 331 -19.60 -4.93 9.35
CA LYS A 331 -20.68 -4.21 8.67
C LYS A 331 -22.07 -4.58 9.21
N LYS A 332 -22.30 -5.86 9.55
CA LYS A 332 -23.54 -6.29 10.21
C LYS A 332 -23.70 -5.69 11.61
N ILE A 333 -22.62 -5.64 12.41
CA ILE A 333 -22.62 -5.00 13.73
C ILE A 333 -23.02 -3.53 13.62
N GLU A 334 -22.45 -2.80 12.66
CA GLU A 334 -22.74 -1.39 12.45
C GLU A 334 -24.21 -1.14 12.07
N ASN A 335 -24.77 -1.94 11.16
CA ASN A 335 -26.18 -1.86 10.78
C ASN A 335 -27.12 -2.15 11.97
N VAL A 336 -26.79 -3.13 12.81
CA VAL A 336 -27.58 -3.47 14.01
C VAL A 336 -27.50 -2.35 15.04
N VAL A 337 -26.30 -1.82 15.30
CA VAL A 337 -26.07 -0.74 16.26
C VAL A 337 -26.76 0.55 15.82
N HIS A 338 -26.65 0.92 14.54
CA HIS A 338 -27.34 2.08 13.98
C HIS A 338 -28.87 1.90 14.02
N GLY A 339 -29.37 0.68 13.74
CA GLY A 339 -30.78 0.35 13.86
C GLY A 339 -31.35 0.42 15.29
N ILE A 340 -30.51 0.22 16.31
CA ILE A 340 -30.94 0.26 17.73
C ILE A 340 -30.77 1.65 18.35
N LEU A 341 -29.68 2.37 18.03
CA LEU A 341 -29.32 3.64 18.70
C LEU A 341 -29.58 4.89 17.85
N GLY A 342 -29.81 4.76 16.55
CA GLY A 342 -30.15 5.87 15.64
C GLY A 342 -29.06 6.96 15.52
N LYS A 343 -27.84 6.70 16.00
CA LYS A 343 -26.69 7.61 15.98
C LYS A 343 -25.39 6.85 15.81
N ASP A 344 -24.39 7.50 15.24
CA ASP A 344 -23.03 6.98 15.14
C ASP A 344 -22.36 7.00 16.51
N LEU A 345 -21.87 5.84 16.95
CA LEU A 345 -21.17 5.66 18.22
C LEU A 345 -19.68 5.94 18.07
N ASP A 346 -19.10 6.61 19.07
CA ASP A 346 -17.65 6.61 19.27
C ASP A 346 -17.24 5.26 19.85
N TRP A 347 -16.61 4.43 19.01
CA TRP A 347 -16.23 3.06 19.34
C TRP A 347 -15.13 2.98 20.40
N HIS A 348 -14.22 3.97 20.48
CA HIS A 348 -13.15 3.99 21.49
C HIS A 348 -13.69 4.36 22.86
N TRP A 349 -14.60 5.34 22.92
CA TRP A 349 -15.27 5.67 24.17
C TRP A 349 -16.20 4.54 24.63
N SER A 350 -16.86 3.89 23.68
CA SER A 350 -17.73 2.74 23.94
C SER A 350 -16.97 1.55 24.52
N SER A 351 -15.77 1.24 24.02
CA SER A 351 -14.96 0.11 24.54
C SER A 351 -14.57 0.29 26.00
N TYR A 352 -14.28 1.53 26.41
CA TYR A 352 -14.02 1.86 27.81
C TYR A 352 -15.25 1.63 28.70
N ILE A 353 -16.43 2.10 28.28
CA ILE A 353 -17.68 1.95 29.05
C ILE A 353 -18.08 0.50 29.18
N VAL A 354 -18.10 -0.26 28.08
CA VAL A 354 -18.48 -1.68 28.14
C VAL A 354 -17.49 -2.49 28.97
N THR A 355 -16.21 -2.12 28.98
CA THR A 355 -15.21 -2.74 29.87
C THR A 355 -15.53 -2.49 31.34
N LEU A 356 -15.87 -1.25 31.71
CA LEU A 356 -16.21 -0.90 33.10
C LEU A 356 -17.47 -1.64 33.59
N ILE A 357 -18.50 -1.68 32.74
CA ILE A 357 -19.74 -2.40 33.05
C ILE A 357 -19.47 -3.92 33.12
N TYR A 358 -18.66 -4.47 32.22
CA TYR A 358 -18.32 -5.89 32.22
C TYR A 358 -17.54 -6.27 33.49
N LEU A 359 -16.59 -5.45 33.92
CA LEU A 359 -15.86 -5.64 35.17
C LEU A 359 -16.80 -5.61 36.38
N LEU A 360 -17.70 -4.62 36.45
CA LEU A 360 -18.69 -4.51 37.52
C LEU A 360 -19.57 -5.75 37.60
N LEU A 361 -20.17 -6.17 36.47
CA LEU A 361 -21.03 -7.36 36.40
C LEU A 361 -20.27 -8.63 36.81
N SER A 362 -19.00 -8.77 36.38
CA SER A 362 -18.16 -9.93 36.72
C SER A 362 -17.83 -9.97 38.20
N VAL A 363 -17.56 -8.83 38.84
CA VAL A 363 -17.32 -8.73 40.29
C VAL A 363 -18.60 -9.03 41.08
N MET A 364 -19.75 -8.52 40.64
CA MET A 364 -21.04 -8.86 41.28
C MET A 364 -21.32 -10.36 41.21
N LEU A 365 -20.98 -11.00 40.08
CA LEU A 365 -21.16 -12.44 39.88
C LEU A 365 -20.25 -13.28 40.79
N MET A 366 -19.05 -12.78 41.13
CA MET A 366 -18.15 -13.42 42.10
C MET A 366 -18.76 -13.53 43.52
N GLY A 367 -19.70 -12.65 43.87
CA GLY A 367 -20.42 -12.74 45.14
C GLY A 367 -21.33 -13.97 45.24
N TYR A 368 -21.65 -14.60 44.11
CA TYR A 368 -22.54 -15.74 44.01
C TYR A 368 -21.83 -17.04 43.60
N ARG A 369 -20.93 -16.97 42.61
CA ARG A 369 -20.15 -18.13 42.14
C ARG A 369 -18.69 -17.74 41.92
N PRO A 370 -17.71 -18.64 42.14
CA PRO A 370 -16.31 -18.35 41.86
C PRO A 370 -16.05 -18.23 40.35
N ASP A 371 -16.16 -17.01 39.81
CA ASP A 371 -16.06 -16.72 38.38
C ASP A 371 -14.77 -15.99 38.01
N PHE A 372 -13.66 -16.69 38.18
CA PHE A 372 -12.33 -16.12 37.94
C PHE A 372 -12.06 -15.84 36.46
N ILE A 373 -12.70 -16.56 35.54
CA ILE A 373 -12.48 -16.39 34.10
C ILE A 373 -13.03 -15.04 33.64
N ASN A 374 -14.27 -14.72 34.03
CA ASN A 374 -14.90 -13.46 33.61
C ASN A 374 -14.18 -12.24 34.19
N VAL A 375 -13.79 -12.31 35.47
CA VAL A 375 -13.01 -11.24 36.10
C VAL A 375 -11.61 -11.10 35.49
N SER A 376 -10.93 -12.21 35.15
CA SER A 376 -9.60 -12.14 34.52
C SER A 376 -9.66 -11.50 33.14
N VAL A 377 -10.66 -11.85 32.32
CA VAL A 377 -10.85 -11.27 30.99
C VAL A 377 -11.24 -9.79 31.09
N ALA A 378 -12.15 -9.42 31.99
CA ALA A 378 -12.55 -8.04 32.21
C ALA A 378 -11.38 -7.16 32.71
N LEU A 379 -10.58 -7.67 33.65
CA LEU A 379 -9.39 -6.99 34.14
C LEU A 379 -8.33 -6.84 33.06
N GLY A 380 -8.14 -7.87 32.21
CA GLY A 380 -7.25 -7.80 31.05
C GLY A 380 -7.66 -6.68 30.07
N CYS A 381 -8.96 -6.53 29.80
CA CYS A 381 -9.48 -5.42 28.98
C CYS A 381 -9.24 -4.05 29.66
N PHE A 382 -9.44 -3.97 30.98
CA PHE A 382 -9.23 -2.73 31.73
C PHE A 382 -7.76 -2.30 31.77
N VAL A 383 -6.84 -3.23 32.08
CA VAL A 383 -5.39 -2.97 32.08
C VAL A 383 -4.92 -2.54 30.69
N TYR A 384 -5.48 -3.13 29.63
CA TYR A 384 -5.18 -2.73 28.27
C TYR A 384 -5.53 -1.26 28.00
N HIS A 385 -6.70 -0.80 28.43
CA HIS A 385 -7.07 0.62 28.33
C HIS A 385 -6.18 1.55 29.17
N VAL A 386 -5.77 1.12 30.36
CA VAL A 386 -4.92 1.94 31.26
C VAL A 386 -3.48 2.06 30.74
N THR A 387 -2.95 0.99 30.14
CA THR A 387 -1.58 0.97 29.59
C THR A 387 -1.44 1.69 28.25
N LYS A 388 -2.54 2.20 27.66
CA LYS A 388 -2.58 2.91 26.36
C LYS A 388 -1.87 2.15 25.24
N ASN A 389 -1.94 0.83 25.25
CA ASN A 389 -1.29 -0.02 24.25
C ASN A 389 -2.21 -0.23 23.04
N ASP A 390 -2.65 0.87 22.39
CA ASP A 390 -3.63 0.88 21.28
C ASP A 390 -3.06 0.28 19.99
N THR A 391 -2.86 -1.04 20.02
CA THR A 391 -2.53 -1.86 18.86
C THR A 391 -3.75 -2.69 18.46
N ASP A 392 -4.14 -2.62 17.20
CA ASP A 392 -5.39 -3.22 16.70
C ASP A 392 -5.43 -4.75 16.82
N LEU A 393 -4.25 -5.38 16.70
CA LEU A 393 -4.07 -6.81 16.94
C LEU A 393 -4.46 -7.21 18.37
N SER A 394 -4.36 -6.29 19.33
CA SER A 394 -4.72 -6.52 20.72
C SER A 394 -6.23 -6.41 20.95
N TYR A 395 -6.93 -5.46 20.33
CA TYR A 395 -8.41 -5.42 20.35
C TYR A 395 -9.01 -6.70 19.77
N MET A 396 -8.42 -7.23 18.69
CA MET A 396 -8.85 -8.51 18.11
C MET A 396 -8.65 -9.68 19.07
N LYS A 397 -7.48 -9.80 19.71
CA LYS A 397 -7.20 -10.85 20.71
C LYS A 397 -8.14 -10.75 21.92
N LEU A 398 -8.42 -9.54 22.40
CA LEU A 398 -9.36 -9.31 23.50
C LEU A 398 -10.79 -9.69 23.12
N SER A 399 -11.21 -9.45 21.88
CA SER A 399 -12.54 -9.87 21.40
C SER A 399 -12.70 -11.40 21.47
N PHE A 400 -11.69 -12.17 21.06
CA PHE A 400 -11.72 -13.63 21.18
C PHE A 400 -11.68 -14.11 22.63
N ALA A 401 -10.98 -13.41 23.53
CA ALA A 401 -11.00 -13.72 24.95
C ALA A 401 -12.41 -13.51 25.56
N ILE A 402 -13.12 -12.45 25.14
CA ILE A 402 -14.52 -12.20 25.53
C ILE A 402 -15.44 -13.29 24.97
N LEU A 403 -15.23 -13.72 23.72
CA LEU A 403 -16.01 -14.81 23.12
C LEU A 403 -15.81 -16.13 23.88
N PHE A 404 -14.57 -16.44 24.25
CA PHE A 404 -14.25 -17.61 25.07
C PHE A 404 -14.96 -17.54 26.43
N ALA A 405 -14.97 -16.38 27.08
CA ALA A 405 -15.70 -16.14 28.33
C ALA A 405 -17.22 -16.27 28.18
N ALA A 406 -17.79 -15.96 27.01
CA ALA A 406 -19.21 -16.16 26.71
C ALA A 406 -19.54 -17.64 26.49
N VAL A 407 -18.66 -18.39 25.80
CA VAL A 407 -18.79 -19.85 25.64
C VAL A 407 -18.70 -20.56 26.99
N TYR A 408 -17.82 -20.10 27.88
CA TYR A 408 -17.73 -20.60 29.25
C TYR A 408 -19.07 -20.46 30.01
N ASP A 409 -19.73 -19.30 29.94
CA ASP A 409 -21.05 -19.10 30.55
C ASP A 409 -22.10 -20.03 29.92
N LEU A 410 -22.09 -20.20 28.61
CA LEU A 410 -23.02 -21.09 27.91
C LEU A 410 -22.83 -22.55 28.36
N LEU A 411 -21.59 -23.02 28.47
CA LEU A 411 -21.29 -24.34 29.00
C LEU A 411 -21.77 -24.47 30.44
N TRP A 412 -21.55 -23.44 31.27
CA TRP A 412 -22.07 -23.43 32.63
C TRP A 412 -23.60 -23.57 32.65
N PHE A 413 -24.32 -22.84 31.80
CA PHE A 413 -25.77 -22.98 31.69
C PHE A 413 -26.18 -24.40 31.28
N LEU A 414 -25.51 -25.00 30.29
CA LEU A 414 -25.85 -26.34 29.81
C LEU A 414 -25.68 -27.43 30.88
N PHE A 415 -24.62 -27.33 31.70
CA PHE A 415 -24.33 -28.33 32.73
C PHE A 415 -25.07 -28.09 34.04
N PHE A 416 -25.26 -26.84 34.45
CA PHE A 416 -25.74 -26.52 35.78
C PHE A 416 -27.20 -26.05 35.84
N SER A 417 -27.80 -25.57 34.74
CA SER A 417 -29.22 -25.11 34.76
C SER A 417 -30.21 -26.20 35.18
N LYS A 418 -30.03 -27.43 34.68
CA LYS A 418 -30.91 -28.56 35.04
C LYS A 418 -30.74 -29.02 36.48
N ALA A 419 -29.49 -29.13 36.94
CA ALA A 419 -29.16 -29.54 38.30
C ALA A 419 -29.65 -28.52 39.35
N TRP A 420 -29.73 -27.25 38.97
CA TRP A 420 -30.15 -26.16 39.85
C TRP A 420 -31.66 -25.88 39.82
N SER A 421 -32.35 -26.17 38.71
CA SER A 421 -33.81 -26.02 38.60
C SER A 421 -34.65 -27.07 39.35
N GLN A 422 -34.06 -28.22 39.71
CA GLN A 422 -34.80 -29.36 40.30
C GLN A 422 -34.78 -29.41 41.84
N SER A 423 -34.22 -28.42 42.55
CA SER A 423 -34.23 -28.43 44.02
C SER A 423 -35.51 -27.79 44.59
N GLU A 424 -36.66 -28.45 44.42
CA GLU A 424 -37.98 -27.98 44.89
C GLU A 424 -38.14 -27.93 46.44
N ASN A 425 -37.13 -28.32 47.23
CA ASN A 425 -37.30 -28.54 48.68
C ASN A 425 -36.34 -27.77 49.60
N PHE A 426 -35.84 -26.58 49.21
CA PHE A 426 -34.94 -25.79 50.08
C PHE A 426 -35.42 -24.35 50.30
N ILE A 427 -35.27 -23.89 51.55
CA ILE A 427 -35.60 -22.59 52.16
C ILE A 427 -35.82 -21.44 51.14
N GLU A 428 -37.02 -20.83 51.14
CA GLU A 428 -37.45 -19.75 50.21
C GLU A 428 -36.39 -18.66 49.95
N LYS A 429 -35.59 -18.30 50.98
CA LYS A 429 -34.53 -17.27 50.86
C LYS A 429 -33.31 -17.69 50.04
N GLU A 430 -32.97 -18.99 50.02
CA GLU A 430 -31.89 -19.45 49.15
C GLU A 430 -32.34 -19.49 47.68
N GLY A 431 -33.60 -19.85 47.42
CA GLY A 431 -34.16 -19.85 46.06
C GLY A 431 -34.06 -18.49 45.36
N GLU A 432 -34.36 -17.40 46.09
CA GLU A 432 -34.26 -16.03 45.55
C GLU A 432 -32.82 -15.65 45.18
N ILE A 433 -31.85 -15.91 46.06
CA ILE A 433 -30.43 -15.60 45.79
C ILE A 433 -29.94 -16.38 44.57
N ARG A 434 -30.40 -17.63 44.41
CA ARG A 434 -30.02 -18.47 43.28
C ARG A 434 -30.61 -18.00 41.96
N PHE A 435 -31.90 -17.63 41.98
CA PHE A 435 -32.56 -17.01 40.85
C PHE A 435 -31.84 -15.72 40.41
N TRP A 436 -31.46 -14.87 41.36
CA TRP A 436 -30.69 -13.65 41.06
C TRP A 436 -29.30 -13.97 40.47
N GLY A 437 -28.62 -15.01 40.96
CA GLY A 437 -27.36 -15.46 40.40
C GLY A 437 -27.47 -15.98 38.96
N GLU A 438 -28.53 -16.75 38.67
CA GLU A 438 -28.84 -17.22 37.31
C GLU A 438 -29.20 -16.07 36.37
N ALA A 439 -30.06 -15.17 36.82
CA ALA A 439 -30.44 -13.96 36.07
C ALA A 439 -29.22 -13.07 35.79
N LEU A 440 -28.36 -12.87 36.79
CA LEU A 440 -27.13 -12.08 36.64
C LEU A 440 -26.13 -12.76 35.69
N THR A 441 -26.03 -14.08 35.73
CA THR A 441 -25.22 -14.85 34.76
C THR A 441 -25.75 -14.66 33.34
N PHE A 442 -27.07 -14.68 33.17
CA PHE A 442 -27.70 -14.51 31.85
C PHE A 442 -27.52 -13.08 31.33
N ILE A 443 -27.71 -12.08 32.20
CA ILE A 443 -27.44 -10.67 31.89
C ILE A 443 -25.97 -10.48 31.49
N CYS A 444 -25.03 -11.08 32.24
CA CYS A 444 -23.60 -11.01 31.93
C CYS A 444 -23.28 -11.66 30.58
N PHE A 445 -23.87 -12.83 30.29
CA PHE A 445 -23.74 -13.51 29.00
C PHE A 445 -24.23 -12.64 27.83
N ILE A 446 -25.43 -12.08 27.91
CA ILE A 446 -25.98 -11.19 26.88
C ILE A 446 -25.10 -9.94 26.73
N PHE A 447 -24.64 -9.37 27.84
CA PHE A 447 -23.78 -8.20 27.82
C PHE A 447 -22.43 -8.46 27.12
N LYS A 448 -21.86 -9.66 27.26
CA LYS A 448 -20.62 -10.04 26.55
C LYS A 448 -20.77 -10.07 25.04
N ILE A 449 -21.97 -10.34 24.52
CA ILE A 449 -22.23 -10.26 23.06
C ILE A 449 -22.04 -8.80 22.60
N ALA A 450 -22.51 -7.82 23.38
CA ALA A 450 -22.28 -6.41 23.11
C ALA A 450 -20.80 -6.03 23.27
N CYS A 451 -20.11 -6.50 24.31
CA CYS A 451 -18.67 -6.29 24.49
C CYS A 451 -17.86 -6.85 23.31
N PHE A 452 -18.17 -8.08 22.88
CA PHE A 452 -17.54 -8.72 21.72
C PHE A 452 -17.72 -7.85 20.48
N ALA A 453 -18.94 -7.36 20.21
CA ALA A 453 -19.21 -6.54 19.04
C ALA A 453 -18.37 -5.25 19.01
N VAL A 454 -18.22 -4.57 20.15
CA VAL A 454 -17.42 -3.34 20.27
C VAL A 454 -15.93 -3.61 20.06
N PHE A 455 -15.37 -4.63 20.72
CA PHE A 455 -13.95 -4.97 20.62
C PHE A 455 -13.57 -5.55 19.26
N PHE A 456 -14.41 -6.41 18.69
CA PHE A 456 -14.22 -6.97 17.36
C PHE A 456 -14.26 -5.88 16.29
N ARG A 457 -15.15 -4.88 16.43
CA ARG A 457 -15.21 -3.73 15.51
C ARG A 457 -13.94 -2.91 15.53
N LEU A 458 -13.41 -2.61 16.72
CA LEU A 458 -12.15 -1.86 16.86
C LEU A 458 -10.97 -2.62 16.25
N GLY A 459 -10.89 -3.94 16.47
CA GLY A 459 -9.85 -4.78 15.87
C GLY A 459 -9.96 -4.95 14.35
N ALA A 460 -11.17 -4.86 13.79
CA ALA A 460 -11.42 -5.02 12.36
C ALA A 460 -11.28 -3.72 11.53
N ARG A 461 -11.12 -2.54 12.16
CA ARG A 461 -11.05 -1.24 11.46
C ARG A 461 -9.78 -1.00 10.64
N THR A 462 -8.72 -1.73 10.91
CA THR A 462 -7.36 -1.38 10.43
C THR A 462 -6.64 -2.51 9.71
N LYS A 463 -7.35 -3.58 9.33
CA LYS A 463 -6.86 -4.63 8.43
C LYS A 463 -7.32 -4.48 6.98
#